data_AF-A0A7R9ZFF4-F1
#
_entry.id   AF-A0A7R9ZFF4-F1
#
_cell.length_a   1.000
_cell.length_b   1.000
_cell.length_c   1.000
_cell.angle_alpha   90.00
_cell.angle_beta   90.00
_cell.angle_gamma   90.00
#
_symmetry.space_group_name_H-M   'P 1'
#
loop_
_entity.id
_entity.type
_entity.pdbx_description
1 polymer ?
#
loop_
_entity_poly.entity_id
_entity_poly.type
_entity_poly.pdbx_seq_one_letter_code
_entity_poly.pdbx_strand_id
1 'polypeptide(L)'
;GELGYTVGSVYTSLTGFSTEDSSGSIQLAALGTILERCGFILWDLGMFMEYKERIGARSMRRTPFVRTVRRSRVETPDVRFTVEGGRMNCRDVINQTVSGGATTPAAVIGGGETKCECGNRKGTEGEKPATSTSDRSCSPPKRRRKSGGNG
;
A
#
# COMPACT_ATOMS: atom_id res chain seq x y z
N GLY A 1 -13.06 9.83 -4.23
CA GLY A 1 -13.13 8.75 -5.22
C GLY A 1 -11.78 8.10 -5.40
N GLU A 2 -11.72 7.01 -6.15
CA GLU A 2 -10.48 6.29 -6.46
C GLU A 2 -10.52 5.74 -7.87
N LEU A 3 -9.34 5.70 -8.47
CA LEU A 3 -9.07 5.03 -9.72
C LEU A 3 -8.04 3.92 -9.47
N GLY A 4 -8.35 2.74 -9.99
CA GLY A 4 -7.51 1.55 -9.89
C GLY A 4 -7.84 0.57 -11.01
N TYR A 5 -7.10 -0.53 -11.03
CA TYR A 5 -7.31 -1.61 -11.98
C TYR A 5 -7.17 -2.97 -11.30
N THR A 6 -7.64 -4.02 -11.98
CA THR A 6 -7.60 -5.39 -11.47
C THR A 6 -6.72 -6.29 -12.33
N VAL A 7 -6.03 -7.24 -11.68
CA VAL A 7 -5.31 -8.34 -12.32
C VAL A 7 -5.66 -9.63 -11.58
N GLY A 8 -6.62 -10.38 -12.15
CA GLY A 8 -7.30 -11.44 -11.43
C GLY A 8 -7.89 -10.91 -10.11
N SER A 9 -7.69 -11.65 -9.02
CA SER A 9 -8.09 -11.26 -7.67
C SER A 9 -7.20 -10.23 -6.97
N VAL A 10 -6.39 -9.46 -7.71
CA VAL A 10 -5.57 -8.35 -7.17
C VAL A 10 -6.12 -7.02 -7.66
N TYR A 11 -6.41 -6.11 -6.73
CA TYR A 11 -6.78 -4.73 -7.04
C TYR A 11 -5.59 -3.79 -6.76
N THR A 12 -5.28 -2.91 -7.69
CA THR A 12 -4.19 -1.93 -7.55
C THR A 12 -4.75 -0.51 -7.64
N SER A 13 -4.55 0.26 -6.56
CA SER A 13 -4.86 1.68 -6.51
C SER A 13 -3.85 2.49 -7.33
N LEU A 14 -4.32 3.31 -8.25
CA LEU A 14 -3.49 4.26 -9.00
C LEU A 14 -3.48 5.63 -8.34
N THR A 15 -4.67 6.13 -7.99
CA THR A 15 -4.83 7.42 -7.34
C THR A 15 -6.16 7.51 -6.59
N GLY A 16 -6.15 8.22 -5.46
CA GLY A 16 -7.32 8.54 -4.66
C GLY A 16 -7.47 10.05 -4.53
N PHE A 17 -8.71 10.53 -4.44
CA PHE A 17 -9.03 11.95 -4.28
C PHE A 17 -10.19 12.13 -3.30
N SER A 18 -10.15 13.20 -2.51
CA SER A 18 -11.19 13.56 -1.55
C SER A 18 -11.36 15.07 -1.51
N THR A 19 -12.60 15.53 -1.30
CA THR A 19 -12.91 16.95 -1.12
C THR A 19 -13.14 17.33 0.34
N GLU A 20 -13.44 16.34 1.19
CA GLU A 20 -13.75 16.51 2.61
C GLU A 20 -12.76 15.74 3.49
N ASP A 21 -12.49 16.27 4.68
CA ASP A 21 -11.65 15.60 5.67
C ASP A 21 -12.22 14.23 6.04
N SER A 22 -11.33 13.26 6.26
CA SER A 22 -11.65 11.86 6.62
C SER A 22 -12.47 11.06 5.59
N SER A 23 -13.00 11.67 4.52
CA SER A 23 -13.77 10.97 3.48
C SER A 23 -12.92 9.93 2.74
N GLY A 24 -11.62 10.18 2.57
CA GLY A 24 -10.67 9.21 2.00
C GLY A 24 -10.52 7.94 2.84
N SER A 25 -10.47 8.06 4.17
CA SER A 25 -10.36 6.90 5.07
C SER A 25 -11.62 6.04 5.06
N ILE A 26 -12.81 6.66 5.06
CA ILE A 26 -14.09 5.95 4.94
C ILE A 26 -14.21 5.26 3.58
N GLN A 27 -13.79 5.94 2.51
CA GLN A 27 -13.74 5.33 1.19
C GLN A 27 -12.83 4.10 1.18
N LEU A 28 -11.63 4.17 1.76
CA LEU A 28 -10.71 3.04 1.81
C LEU A 28 -11.31 1.87 2.58
N ALA A 29 -11.96 2.13 3.73
CA ALA A 29 -12.64 1.09 4.49
C ALA A 29 -13.77 0.43 3.68
N ALA A 30 -14.64 1.22 3.06
CA ALA A 30 -15.74 0.70 2.25
C ALA A 30 -15.26 -0.07 1.01
N LEU A 31 -14.23 0.44 0.31
CA LEU A 31 -13.66 -0.24 -0.85
C LEU A 31 -13.01 -1.57 -0.45
N GLY A 32 -12.24 -1.59 0.65
CA GLY A 32 -11.64 -2.82 1.18
C GLY A 32 -12.69 -3.89 1.45
N THR A 33 -13.81 -3.52 2.07
CA THR A 33 -14.94 -4.43 2.30
C THR A 33 -15.55 -4.97 1.00
N ILE A 34 -15.71 -4.13 -0.02
CA ILE A 34 -16.27 -4.58 -1.31
C ILE A 34 -15.30 -5.51 -2.02
N LEU A 35 -14.01 -5.19 -2.00
CA LEU A 35 -12.96 -6.03 -2.60
C LEU A 35 -12.95 -7.42 -1.96
N GLU A 36 -13.01 -7.49 -0.63
CA GLU A 36 -13.10 -8.75 0.10
C GLU A 36 -14.33 -9.57 -0.34
N ARG A 37 -15.51 -8.95 -0.42
CA ARG A 37 -16.75 -9.62 -0.89
C ARG A 37 -16.67 -10.13 -2.32
N CYS A 38 -15.98 -9.42 -3.19
CA CYS A 38 -15.79 -9.82 -4.58
C CYS A 38 -14.72 -10.92 -4.73
N GLY A 39 -14.09 -11.37 -3.64
CA GLY A 39 -13.07 -12.42 -3.66
C GLY A 39 -11.67 -11.92 -4.05
N PHE A 40 -11.38 -10.62 -3.89
CA PHE A 40 -10.02 -10.11 -4.03
C PHE A 40 -9.17 -10.57 -2.86
N ILE A 41 -7.98 -11.09 -3.17
CA ILE A 41 -7.04 -11.65 -2.18
C ILE A 41 -5.96 -10.65 -1.77
N LEU A 42 -5.77 -9.61 -2.57
CA LEU A 42 -4.73 -8.61 -2.35
C LEU A 42 -5.16 -7.25 -2.87
N TRP A 43 -4.93 -6.24 -2.05
CA TRP A 43 -5.09 -4.83 -2.40
C TRP A 43 -3.74 -4.12 -2.33
N ASP A 44 -3.23 -3.73 -3.49
CA ASP A 44 -2.01 -2.94 -3.64
C ASP A 44 -2.34 -1.44 -3.54
N LEU A 45 -1.93 -0.84 -2.42
CA LEU A 45 -2.08 0.59 -2.16
C LEU A 45 -0.94 1.43 -2.75
N GLY A 46 0.03 0.82 -3.43
CA GLY A 46 1.21 1.49 -3.96
C GLY A 46 2.25 1.82 -2.87
N MET A 47 2.79 3.04 -2.90
CA MET A 47 3.89 3.42 -2.02
C MET A 47 3.50 3.36 -0.53
N PHE A 48 4.43 2.87 0.29
CA PHE A 48 4.28 2.82 1.74
C PHE A 48 4.16 4.23 2.32
N MET A 49 3.15 4.42 3.17
CA MET A 49 2.92 5.66 3.93
C MET A 49 2.32 5.27 5.28
N GLU A 50 2.75 5.93 6.36
CA GLU A 50 2.36 5.57 7.73
C GLU A 50 0.84 5.52 7.96
N TYR A 51 0.07 6.41 7.31
CA TYR A 51 -1.38 6.41 7.49
C TYR A 51 -2.04 5.13 6.94
N LYS A 52 -1.43 4.46 5.95
CA LYS A 52 -1.92 3.18 5.41
C LYS A 52 -1.69 2.05 6.41
N GLU A 53 -0.54 2.08 7.09
CA GLU A 53 -0.24 1.11 8.13
C GLU A 53 -1.18 1.26 9.33
N ARG A 54 -1.50 2.50 9.73
CA ARG A 54 -2.49 2.77 10.80
C ARG A 54 -3.88 2.19 10.53
N ILE A 55 -4.27 2.04 9.26
CA ILE A 55 -5.54 1.42 8.86
C ILE A 55 -5.41 -0.08 8.53
N GLY A 56 -4.26 -0.70 8.85
CA GLY A 56 -4.05 -2.14 8.75
C GLY A 56 -3.26 -2.62 7.53
N ALA A 57 -2.77 -1.72 6.66
CA ALA A 57 -1.93 -2.12 5.55
C ALA A 57 -0.56 -2.64 6.03
N ARG A 58 0.01 -3.60 5.30
CA ARG A 58 1.31 -4.20 5.63
C ARG A 58 2.28 -4.03 4.48
N SER A 59 3.54 -3.75 4.81
CA SER A 59 4.62 -3.75 3.83
C SER A 59 4.90 -5.17 3.32
N MET A 60 4.87 -5.36 2.00
CA MET A 60 5.14 -6.64 1.35
C MET A 60 6.41 -6.53 0.50
N ARG A 61 7.30 -7.54 0.61
CA ARG A 61 8.48 -7.60 -0.26
C ARG A 61 8.06 -7.79 -1.72
N ARG A 62 8.88 -7.29 -2.64
CA ARG A 62 8.61 -7.36 -4.08
C ARG A 62 8.46 -8.80 -4.60
N THR A 63 9.35 -9.71 -4.22
CA THR A 63 9.34 -11.10 -4.72
C THR A 63 8.02 -11.82 -4.44
N PRO A 64 7.51 -11.88 -3.18
CA PRO A 64 6.23 -12.52 -2.93
C PRO A 64 5.06 -11.74 -3.58
N PHE A 65 5.12 -10.40 -3.67
CA PHE A 65 4.09 -9.62 -4.37
C PHE A 65 3.96 -10.02 -5.85
N VAL A 66 5.07 -10.00 -6.59
CA VAL A 66 5.06 -10.36 -8.02
C VAL A 66 4.60 -11.81 -8.23
N ARG A 67 4.99 -12.72 -7.33
CA ARG A 67 4.52 -14.11 -7.36
C ARG A 67 3.00 -14.19 -7.20
N THR A 68 2.42 -13.47 -6.25
CA THR A 68 0.97 -13.42 -6.04
C THR A 68 0.24 -12.87 -7.26
N VAL A 69 0.69 -11.75 -7.85
CA VAL A 69 0.07 -11.14 -9.04
C VAL A 69 0.13 -12.06 -10.26
N ARG A 70 1.26 -12.75 -10.46
CA ARG A 70 1.38 -13.72 -11.57
C ARG A 70 0.44 -14.89 -11.39
N ARG A 71 0.33 -15.40 -10.16
CA ARG A 71 -0.55 -16.52 -9.80
C ARG A 71 -2.02 -16.14 -9.97
N SER A 72 -2.45 -14.98 -9.45
CA SER A 72 -3.85 -14.53 -9.52
C SER A 72 -4.35 -14.36 -10.95
N ARG A 73 -3.49 -13.92 -11.87
CA ARG A 73 -3.81 -13.78 -13.29
C ARG A 73 -4.22 -15.11 -13.94
N VAL A 74 -3.68 -16.24 -13.46
CA VAL A 74 -3.95 -17.57 -14.01
C VAL A 74 -5.06 -18.27 -13.24
N GLU A 75 -5.04 -18.20 -11.91
CA GLU A 75 -5.98 -18.94 -11.06
C GLU A 75 -7.33 -18.25 -10.88
N THR A 76 -7.36 -16.92 -10.98
CA THR A 76 -8.57 -16.12 -10.73
C THR A 76 -8.83 -15.10 -11.85
N PRO A 77 -8.82 -15.48 -13.14
CA PRO A 77 -8.94 -14.53 -14.25
C PRO A 77 -10.33 -13.86 -14.30
N ASP A 78 -11.35 -14.53 -13.77
CA ASP A 78 -12.75 -14.11 -13.88
C ASP A 78 -13.27 -13.33 -12.67
N VAL A 79 -12.43 -13.03 -11.68
CA VAL A 79 -12.83 -12.18 -10.55
C VAL A 79 -13.12 -10.77 -11.07
N ARG A 80 -14.35 -10.32 -10.82
CA ARG A 80 -14.83 -9.00 -11.24
C ARG A 80 -15.13 -8.14 -10.03
N PHE A 81 -14.81 -6.86 -10.15
CA PHE A 81 -15.28 -5.86 -9.21
C PHE A 81 -16.72 -5.46 -9.59
N THR A 82 -17.70 -6.13 -8.99
CA THR A 82 -19.13 -5.88 -9.23
C THR A 82 -19.80 -5.47 -7.93
N VAL A 83 -20.51 -4.35 -7.99
CA VAL A 83 -21.32 -3.85 -6.88
C VAL A 83 -22.78 -4.04 -7.24
N GLU A 84 -23.42 -5.04 -6.67
CA GLU A 84 -24.85 -5.29 -6.84
C GLU A 84 -25.67 -4.33 -5.96
N GLY A 85 -26.92 -4.03 -6.36
CA GLY A 85 -27.84 -3.24 -5.53
C GLY A 85 -27.77 -1.72 -5.70
N GLY A 86 -27.04 -1.20 -6.69
CA GLY A 86 -27.03 0.22 -7.02
C GLY A 86 -26.31 1.08 -5.97
N ARG A 87 -26.87 2.25 -5.64
CA ARG A 87 -26.21 3.22 -4.74
C ARG A 87 -26.34 2.77 -3.29
N MET A 88 -25.20 2.50 -2.65
CA MET A 88 -25.14 2.11 -1.24
C MET A 88 -24.48 3.20 -0.37
N ASN A 89 -24.85 3.22 0.90
CA ASN A 89 -24.21 4.04 1.92
C ASN A 89 -22.93 3.33 2.44
N CYS A 90 -21.91 4.10 2.81
CA CYS A 90 -20.63 3.53 3.27
C CYS A 90 -20.74 2.76 4.59
N ARG A 91 -21.63 3.20 5.50
CA ARG A 91 -21.87 2.54 6.78
C ARG A 91 -22.42 1.13 6.60
N ASP A 92 -23.38 0.95 5.69
CA ASP A 92 -24.03 -0.33 5.39
C ASP A 92 -23.02 -1.28 4.76
N VAL A 93 -22.22 -0.78 3.83
CA VAL A 93 -21.10 -1.54 3.25
C VAL A 93 -20.15 -2.00 4.36
N ILE A 94 -19.65 -1.09 5.20
CA ILE A 94 -18.65 -1.42 6.22
C ILE A 94 -19.22 -2.34 7.33
N ASN A 95 -20.44 -2.08 7.81
CA ASN A 95 -21.00 -2.79 8.96
C ASN A 95 -21.51 -4.20 8.65
N GLN A 96 -21.81 -4.50 7.38
CA GLN A 96 -22.23 -5.83 6.95
C GLN A 96 -21.08 -6.87 6.95
N THR A 97 -19.87 -6.49 7.37
CA THR A 97 -18.67 -7.36 7.46
C THR A 97 -18.75 -8.51 8.49
N VAL A 98 -19.86 -8.69 9.22
CA VAL A 98 -19.92 -9.62 10.36
C VAL A 98 -20.85 -10.83 10.15
N SER A 99 -21.52 -10.98 9.00
CA SER A 99 -22.33 -12.18 8.71
C SER A 99 -21.75 -12.94 7.53
N GLY A 100 -21.08 -14.05 7.82
CA GLY A 100 -20.19 -14.78 6.91
C GLY A 100 -20.83 -15.45 5.71
N GLY A 101 -19.96 -15.89 4.79
CA GLY A 101 -20.33 -16.76 3.68
C GLY A 101 -19.40 -16.70 2.48
N ALA A 102 -18.13 -17.08 2.63
CA ALA A 102 -17.31 -17.55 1.52
C ALA A 102 -16.30 -18.58 2.01
N THR A 103 -16.62 -19.85 1.77
CA THR A 103 -15.75 -21.00 1.99
C THR A 103 -14.53 -20.89 1.07
N THR A 104 -13.37 -20.51 1.60
CA THR A 104 -12.09 -20.73 0.92
C THR A 104 -11.57 -22.11 1.34
N PRO A 105 -11.19 -23.02 0.42
CA PRO A 105 -10.44 -24.21 0.82
C PRO A 105 -9.07 -23.75 1.33
N ALA A 106 -8.73 -24.23 2.53
CA ALA A 106 -7.47 -23.97 3.20
C ALA A 106 -6.28 -24.37 2.31
N ALA A 107 -5.56 -23.37 1.79
CA ALA A 107 -4.23 -23.60 1.24
C ALA A 107 -3.28 -23.86 2.40
N VAL A 108 -2.88 -25.12 2.55
CA VAL A 108 -1.81 -25.59 3.44
C VAL A 108 -0.56 -24.75 3.19
N ILE A 109 -0.22 -23.87 4.15
CA ILE A 109 1.09 -23.23 4.20
C ILE A 109 2.01 -24.21 4.93
N GLY A 110 2.74 -24.99 4.15
CA GLY A 110 3.88 -25.76 4.65
C GLY A 110 4.89 -24.81 5.29
N GLY A 111 5.13 -25.02 6.58
CA GLY A 111 6.18 -24.36 7.33
C GLY A 111 7.55 -24.75 6.79
N GLY A 112 8.30 -23.76 6.33
CA GLY A 112 9.73 -23.84 6.07
C GLY A 112 10.38 -22.65 6.73
N GLU A 113 10.79 -22.81 7.99
CA GLU A 113 11.58 -21.84 8.74
C GLU A 113 12.87 -21.57 7.95
N THR A 114 13.04 -20.36 7.43
CA THR A 114 14.34 -19.93 6.90
C THR A 114 14.95 -18.96 7.89
N LYS A 115 15.89 -19.51 8.68
CA LYS A 115 16.80 -18.81 9.58
C LYS A 115 17.49 -17.65 8.86
N CYS A 116 17.31 -16.43 9.37
CA CYS A 116 18.07 -15.27 8.92
C CYS A 116 19.49 -15.37 9.49
N GLU A 117 20.49 -15.58 8.63
CA GLU A 117 21.90 -15.55 9.00
C GLU A 117 22.49 -14.20 8.55
N CYS A 118 22.70 -13.28 9.50
CA CYS A 118 23.45 -12.05 9.25
C CYS A 118 24.95 -12.36 9.31
N GLY A 119 25.57 -12.43 8.13
CA GLY A 119 27.01 -12.60 7.98
C GLY A 119 27.78 -11.43 8.59
N ASN A 120 28.53 -11.73 9.65
CA ASN A 120 29.53 -10.89 10.27
C ASN A 120 30.73 -10.74 9.31
N ARG A 121 31.06 -9.52 8.89
CA ARG A 121 32.35 -9.24 8.24
C ARG A 121 33.15 -8.29 9.13
N LYS A 122 34.09 -8.88 9.88
CA LYS A 122 35.23 -8.18 10.46
C LYS A 122 36.20 -7.78 9.34
N GLY A 123 36.56 -6.51 9.30
CA GLY A 123 37.73 -5.99 8.60
C GLY A 123 38.40 -4.96 9.52
N THR A 124 39.49 -5.38 10.17
CA THR A 124 40.58 -4.54 10.68
C THR A 124 41.34 -3.99 9.47
N GLU A 125 41.89 -2.78 9.40
CA GLU A 125 42.97 -2.15 10.19
C GLU A 125 42.98 -0.62 9.88
N GLY A 126 43.23 0.26 10.87
CA GLY A 126 44.34 1.25 10.91
C GLY A 126 44.16 2.48 9.98
N GLU A 127 44.32 3.76 10.33
CA GLU A 127 45.01 4.49 11.40
C GLU A 127 44.52 5.98 11.35
N LYS A 128 44.69 6.73 12.44
CA LYS A 128 44.23 8.13 12.73
C LYS A 128 45.16 9.22 12.12
N PRO A 129 45.03 10.55 12.40
CA PRO A 129 43.86 11.44 12.72
C PRO A 129 43.90 12.82 11.98
N ALA A 130 42.80 13.60 11.98
CA ALA A 130 42.86 15.08 11.96
C ALA A 130 41.53 15.75 12.39
N THR A 131 41.59 16.41 13.55
CA THR A 131 41.05 17.74 13.90
C THR A 131 39.72 18.27 13.30
N SER A 132 38.78 18.51 14.23
CA SER A 132 38.14 19.81 14.54
C SER A 132 37.00 20.39 13.67
N THR A 133 36.00 20.89 14.42
CA THR A 133 35.07 22.02 14.20
C THR A 133 33.73 21.84 13.46
N SER A 134 32.68 22.08 14.27
CA SER A 134 31.51 22.95 14.07
C SER A 134 30.42 22.60 13.06
N ASP A 135 29.22 22.40 13.61
CA ASP A 135 27.95 23.04 13.26
C ASP A 135 27.86 23.79 11.92
N ARG A 136 26.89 23.41 11.08
CA ARG A 136 25.80 24.30 10.65
C ARG A 136 24.76 23.57 9.78
N SER A 137 23.52 23.72 10.21
CA SER A 137 22.28 23.59 9.43
C SER A 137 22.35 24.31 8.08
N CYS A 138 21.87 23.68 7.00
CA CYS A 138 21.70 24.32 5.71
C CYS A 138 20.23 24.27 5.28
N SER A 139 19.53 25.39 5.46
CA SER A 139 18.23 25.67 4.86
C SER A 139 18.43 26.17 3.41
N PRO A 140 17.52 25.84 2.47
CA PRO A 140 17.65 26.28 1.08
C PRO A 140 17.24 27.76 0.88
N PRO A 141 17.91 28.52 -0.01
CA PRO A 141 17.55 29.91 -0.29
C PRO A 141 16.31 30.04 -1.20
N LYS A 142 15.40 30.94 -0.82
CA LYS A 142 14.21 31.35 -1.59
C LYS A 142 14.61 32.13 -2.85
N ARG A 143 14.17 31.68 -4.03
CA ARG A 143 14.27 32.43 -5.30
C ARG A 143 13.34 33.65 -5.28
N ARG A 144 13.92 34.86 -5.44
CA ARG A 144 13.20 36.13 -5.66
C ARG A 144 12.70 36.22 -7.11
N ARG A 145 11.40 36.49 -7.28
CA ARG A 145 10.78 36.93 -8.54
C ARG A 145 11.21 38.38 -8.83
N LYS A 146 11.69 38.67 -10.04
CA LYS A 146 11.81 40.04 -10.57
C LYS A 146 10.53 40.36 -11.33
N SER A 147 9.78 41.33 -10.82
CA SER A 147 8.76 42.09 -11.54
C SER A 147 9.46 43.12 -12.43
N GLY A 148 9.30 43.00 -13.75
CA GLY A 148 9.60 44.08 -14.69
C GLY A 148 8.29 44.80 -15.02
N GLY A 149 8.26 46.12 -14.82
CA GLY A 149 7.17 47.00 -15.18
C GLY A 149 7.65 48.13 -16.08
N ASN A 150 6.73 48.52 -16.98
CA ASN A 150 6.57 49.75 -17.76
C ASN A 150 7.73 50.34 -18.59
N GLY A 151 7.34 50.68 -19.82
CA GLY A 151 8.05 51.48 -20.82
C GLY A 151 7.40 51.26 -22.17
#